data_AF-A0A2R6PNB1-F1
#
_entry.id   AF-A0A2R6PNB1-F1
#
_cell.length_a   1.000
_cell.length_b   1.000
_cell.length_c   1.000
_cell.angle_alpha   90.00
_cell.angle_beta   90.00
_cell.angle_gamma   90.00
#
_symmetry.space_group_name_H-M   'P 1'
#
loop_
_entity.id
_entity.type
_entity.pdbx_description
1 polymer ?
#
loop_
_entity_poly.entity_id
_entity_poly.type
_entity_poly.pdbx_seq_one_letter_code
_entity_poly.pdbx_strand_id
1 'polypeptide(L)'
;MTVFTESVLAIPSLGIQMETCIGLPNIPLFTSRRFIPLVHLRDFVINEGLYRWNVRYYLVALQGFEKSGLILEVAYENIKPYFPVLLEVYHGVHDLMFSHENEASQQQR
;
A
#
# COMPACT_ATOMS: atom_id res chain seq x y z
N MET A 1 1.36 24.06 -0.78
CA MET A 1 2.10 23.05 -0.01
C MET A 1 2.29 21.83 -0.91
N THR A 2 3.52 21.37 -1.10
CA THR A 2 3.85 20.26 -2.01
C THR A 2 4.08 18.98 -1.22
N VAL A 3 3.67 17.84 -1.76
CA VAL A 3 4.01 16.53 -1.20
C VAL A 3 5.51 16.33 -1.40
N PHE A 4 6.22 16.11 -0.30
CA PHE A 4 7.66 15.94 -0.25
C PHE A 4 8.03 14.47 -0.43
N THR A 5 7.39 13.59 0.34
CA THR A 5 7.61 12.13 0.27
C THR A 5 6.32 11.38 0.58
N GLU A 6 6.20 10.19 0.00
CA GLU A 6 5.22 9.18 0.39
C GLU A 6 5.94 7.86 0.61
N SER A 7 5.52 7.08 1.61
CA SER A 7 6.13 5.80 1.93
C SER A 7 5.11 4.78 2.42
N VAL A 8 5.48 3.51 2.24
CA VAL A 8 4.76 2.33 2.75
C VAL A 8 5.72 1.59 3.66
N LEU A 9 5.30 1.32 4.88
CA LEU A 9 6.03 0.54 5.87
C LEU A 9 5.24 -0.72 6.18
N ALA A 10 5.75 -1.88 5.78
CA ALA A 10 5.22 -3.18 6.17
C ALA A 10 5.84 -3.58 7.52
N ILE A 11 5.00 -3.87 8.50
CA ILE A 11 5.40 -4.29 9.84
C ILE A 11 4.90 -5.72 10.05
N PRO A 12 5.79 -6.72 9.98
CA PRO A 12 5.41 -8.13 10.11
C PRO A 12 4.56 -8.37 11.36
N SER A 13 3.51 -9.19 11.20
CA SER A 13 2.53 -9.54 12.25
C SER A 13 1.69 -8.38 12.82
N LEU A 14 1.92 -7.13 12.40
CA LEU A 14 1.19 -5.96 12.90
C LEU A 14 0.31 -5.30 11.84
N GLY A 15 0.84 -5.10 10.62
CA GLY A 15 0.08 -4.47 9.54
C GLY A 15 0.94 -3.57 8.65
N ILE A 16 0.28 -2.66 7.94
CA ILE A 16 0.94 -1.75 7.00
C ILE A 16 0.65 -0.30 7.41
N GLN A 17 1.67 0.55 7.37
CA GLN A 17 1.52 1.98 7.53
C GLN A 17 1.83 2.71 6.22
N MET A 18 0.96 3.63 5.82
CA MET A 18 1.23 4.60 4.77
C MET A 18 1.50 5.97 5.39
N GLU A 19 2.52 6.65 4.88
CA GLU A 19 2.90 7.98 5.34
C GLU A 19 2.96 8.94 4.15
N THR A 20 2.40 10.14 4.34
CA THR A 20 2.53 11.26 3.39
C THR A 20 3.10 12.45 4.14
N CYS A 21 4.28 12.91 3.72
CA CYS A 21 4.93 14.10 4.24
C CYS A 21 4.74 15.27 3.28
N ILE A 22 4.27 16.39 3.81
CA ILE A 22 4.00 17.62 3.08
C ILE A 22 4.89 18.72 3.65
N GLY A 23 5.54 19.49 2.77
CA GLY A 23 6.52 20.46 3.22
C GLY A 23 7.01 21.42 2.15
N LEU A 24 8.03 22.19 2.54
CA LEU A 24 8.88 22.97 1.65
C LEU A 24 10.08 22.12 1.21
N PRO A 25 10.84 22.53 0.18
CA PRO A 25 12.07 21.84 -0.19
C PRO A 25 12.98 21.65 1.04
N ASN A 26 13.28 20.39 1.37
CA ASN A 26 14.09 19.96 2.52
C ASN A 26 13.53 20.22 3.93
N ILE A 27 12.27 20.65 4.07
CA ILE A 27 11.65 20.91 5.38
C ILE A 27 10.27 20.24 5.43
N PRO A 28 10.14 19.07 6.10
CA PRO A 28 8.83 18.46 6.34
C PRO A 28 8.05 19.35 7.33
N LEU A 29 6.85 19.77 6.95
CA LEU A 29 5.99 20.62 7.79
C LEU A 29 4.86 19.83 8.44
N PHE A 30 4.28 18.89 7.70
CA PHE A 30 3.18 18.06 8.17
C PHE A 30 3.38 16.63 7.69
N THR A 31 3.05 15.67 8.54
CA THR A 31 3.10 14.24 8.23
C THR A 31 1.76 13.63 8.57
N SER A 32 1.11 13.04 7.56
CA SER A 32 -0.08 12.22 7.74
C SER A 32 0.32 10.76 7.75
N ARG A 33 -0.25 9.98 8.68
CA ARG A 33 -0.01 8.54 8.80
C ARG A 33 -1.33 7.80 8.84
N ARG A 34 -1.42 6.71 8.10
CA ARG A 34 -2.56 5.80 8.10
C ARG A 34 -2.06 4.39 8.33
N PHE A 35 -2.45 3.80 9.45
CA PHE A 35 -2.09 2.43 9.80
C PHE A 35 -3.27 1.50 9.57
N ILE A 36 -3.01 0.40 8.86
CA ILE A 36 -3.95 -0.68 8.63
C ILE A 36 -3.49 -1.89 9.45
N PRO A 37 -4.24 -2.27 10.49
CA PRO A 37 -3.94 -3.47 11.26
C PRO A 37 -4.04 -4.73 10.40
N LEU A 38 -3.17 -5.71 10.65
CA LEU A 38 -3.15 -6.99 9.91
C LEU A 38 -4.50 -7.70 9.94
N VAL A 39 -5.23 -7.65 11.06
CA VAL A 39 -6.59 -8.24 11.19
C VAL A 39 -7.60 -7.67 10.18
N HIS A 40 -7.40 -6.44 9.73
CA HIS A 40 -8.26 -5.81 8.72
C HIS A 40 -7.64 -5.85 7.32
N LEU A 41 -6.33 -6.07 7.20
CA LEU A 41 -5.62 -6.16 5.93
C LEU A 41 -5.97 -7.47 5.23
N ARG A 42 -6.66 -7.38 4.10
CA ARG A 42 -7.04 -8.54 3.28
C ARG A 42 -5.99 -8.86 2.24
N ASP A 43 -5.47 -7.84 1.59
CA ASP A 43 -4.50 -7.98 0.50
C ASP A 43 -3.82 -6.64 0.22
N PHE A 44 -2.72 -6.68 -0.53
CA PHE A 44 -2.02 -5.52 -1.05
C PHE A 44 -1.78 -5.68 -2.55
N VAL A 45 -2.57 -4.99 -3.37
CA VAL A 45 -2.67 -5.27 -4.82
C VAL A 45 -2.21 -4.10 -5.67
N ILE A 46 -1.69 -4.42 -6.86
CA ILE A 46 -1.51 -3.44 -7.94
C ILE A 46 -2.80 -3.42 -8.77
N ASN A 47 -3.44 -2.25 -8.82
CA ASN A 47 -4.59 -2.01 -9.68
C ASN A 47 -4.21 -1.17 -10.90
N GLU A 48 -4.93 -1.41 -12.00
CA GLU A 48 -4.86 -0.62 -13.23
C GLU A 48 -6.05 0.33 -13.30
N GLY A 49 -5.78 1.62 -13.55
CA GLY A 49 -6.79 2.66 -13.69
C GLY A 49 -6.65 3.38 -15.03
N LEU A 50 -7.78 3.62 -15.69
CA LEU A 50 -7.85 4.43 -16.91
C LEU A 50 -8.04 5.90 -16.55
N TYR A 51 -7.06 6.72 -16.88
CA TYR A 51 -7.17 8.18 -16.82
C TYR A 51 -7.22 8.75 -18.23
N ARG A 52 -8.43 9.01 -18.72
CA ARG A 52 -8.73 9.33 -20.13
C ARG A 52 -8.30 8.19 -21.05
N TRP A 53 -7.17 8.34 -21.72
CA TRP A 53 -6.58 7.37 -22.66
C TRP A 53 -5.26 6.78 -22.15
N ASN A 54 -4.83 7.16 -20.94
CA ASN A 54 -3.62 6.63 -20.33
C ASN A 54 -3.96 5.59 -19.28
N VAL A 55 -3.30 4.45 -19.38
CA VAL A 55 -3.26 3.42 -18.34
C VAL A 55 -2.31 3.89 -17.23
N ARG A 56 -2.77 3.84 -15.98
CA ARG A 56 -1.95 4.12 -14.79
C ARG A 56 -2.11 3.01 -13.77
N TYR A 57 -0.99 2.51 -13.28
CA TYR A 57 -0.95 1.55 -12.20
C TYR A 57 -0.87 2.27 -10.85
N TYR A 58 -1.49 1.70 -9.82
CA TYR A 58 -1.44 2.20 -8.46
C TYR A 58 -1.55 1.06 -7.45
N LEU A 59 -0.95 1.25 -6.27
CA LEU A 59 -0.99 0.28 -5.18
C LEU A 59 -2.18 0.55 -4.25
N VAL A 60 -2.81 -0.52 -3.78
CA VAL A 60 -3.96 -0.43 -2.88
C VAL A 60 -3.85 -1.49 -1.79
N ALA A 61 -3.97 -1.06 -0.54
CA ALA A 61 -4.23 -1.94 0.57
C ALA A 61 -5.75 -2.17 0.70
N LEU A 62 -6.16 -3.43 0.66
CA LEU A 62 -7.55 -3.83 0.81
C LEU A 62 -7.86 -4.03 2.29
N GLN A 63 -8.83 -3.29 2.81
CA GLN A 63 -9.32 -3.46 4.18
C GLN A 63 -10.69 -4.13 4.18
N GLY A 64 -10.81 -5.27 4.87
CA GLY A 64 -12.07 -5.98 5.03
C GLY A 64 -12.65 -5.79 6.43
N PHE A 65 -13.89 -5.31 6.50
CA PHE A 65 -14.65 -5.23 7.74
C PHE A 65 -15.86 -6.16 7.68
N GLU A 66 -16.13 -6.89 8.77
CA GLU A 66 -17.19 -7.92 8.81
C GLU A 66 -18.59 -7.42 8.43
N LYS A 67 -18.85 -6.11 8.57
CA LYS A 67 -20.19 -5.53 8.39
C LYS A 67 -20.28 -4.38 7.38
N SER A 68 -19.16 -3.86 6.87
CA SER A 68 -19.12 -2.59 6.12
C SER A 68 -18.44 -2.65 4.75
N GLY A 69 -18.19 -3.84 4.22
CA GLY A 69 -17.61 -4.03 2.89
C GLY A 69 -16.10 -3.83 2.83
N LEU A 70 -15.59 -3.64 1.62
CA LEU A 70 -14.16 -3.51 1.31
C LEU A 70 -13.80 -2.02 1.21
N ILE A 71 -12.84 -1.56 2.03
CA ILE A 71 -12.27 -0.21 1.91
C ILE A 71 -10.95 -0.32 1.14
N LEU A 72 -10.80 0.53 0.13
CA LEU A 72 -9.61 0.61 -0.70
C LEU A 72 -8.75 1.77 -0.22
N GLU A 73 -7.56 1.47 0.30
CA GLU A 73 -6.60 2.49 0.69
C GLU A 73 -5.47 2.60 -0.32
N VAL A 74 -5.46 3.69 -1.08
CA VAL A 74 -4.46 3.91 -2.12
C VAL A 74 -3.13 4.33 -1.48
N ALA A 75 -2.05 3.67 -1.89
CA ALA A 75 -0.69 4.08 -1.58
C ALA A 75 -0.14 5.03 -2.65
N TYR A 76 0.73 5.95 -2.26
CA TYR A 76 1.37 6.92 -3.16
C TYR A 76 0.38 7.74 -4.01
N GLU A 77 -0.73 8.15 -3.39
CA GLU A 77 -1.84 8.84 -4.06
C GLU A 77 -1.39 10.11 -4.79
N ASN A 78 -0.35 10.78 -4.27
CA ASN A 78 0.10 12.06 -4.76
C ASN A 78 1.27 11.95 -5.75
N ILE A 79 2.30 11.17 -5.42
CA ILE A 79 3.53 11.10 -6.23
C ILE A 79 3.41 10.14 -7.43
N LYS A 80 2.46 9.20 -7.38
CA LYS A 80 2.10 8.25 -8.47
C LYS A 80 3.33 7.65 -9.16
N PRO A 81 4.10 6.79 -8.47
CA PRO A 81 5.30 6.17 -9.01
C PRO A 81 5.02 5.39 -10.29
N TYR A 82 6.05 5.21 -11.11
CA TYR A 82 5.98 4.38 -12.30
C TYR A 82 5.97 2.88 -11.91
N PHE A 83 5.45 2.04 -12.81
CA PHE A 83 5.13 0.64 -12.52
C PHE A 83 6.26 -0.19 -11.88
N PRO A 84 7.52 -0.17 -12.38
CA PRO A 84 8.64 -0.87 -11.73
C PRO A 84 8.79 -0.58 -10.23
N VAL A 85 8.59 0.65 -9.78
CA VAL A 85 8.67 1.00 -8.35
C VAL A 85 7.50 0.39 -7.58
N LEU A 86 6.30 0.42 -8.16
CA LEU A 86 5.12 -0.21 -7.56
C LEU A 86 5.30 -1.72 -7.44
N LEU A 87 5.92 -2.35 -8.44
CA LEU A 87 6.19 -3.78 -8.46
C LEU A 87 7.22 -4.18 -7.39
N GLU A 88 8.29 -3.40 -7.23
CA GLU A 88 9.28 -3.61 -6.17
C GLU A 88 8.65 -3.50 -4.77
N VAL A 89 7.82 -2.47 -4.55
CA VAL A 89 7.11 -2.30 -3.28
C VAL A 89 6.10 -3.42 -3.04
N TYR A 90 5.37 -3.84 -4.07
CA TYR A 90 4.45 -4.98 -4.01
C TYR A 90 5.16 -6.23 -3.52
N HIS A 91 6.27 -6.60 -4.15
CA HIS A 91 7.05 -7.78 -3.75
C HIS A 91 7.55 -7.65 -2.31
N GLY A 92 8.15 -6.51 -1.95
CA GLY A 92 8.65 -6.29 -0.59
C GLY A 92 7.57 -6.38 0.48
N VAL A 93 6.37 -5.84 0.23
CA VAL A 93 5.24 -5.98 1.14
C VAL A 93 4.76 -7.42 1.20
N HIS A 94 4.65 -8.09 0.06
CA HIS A 94 4.09 -9.43 -0.01
C HIS A 94 5.00 -10.47 0.65
N ASP A 95 6.31 -10.33 0.49
CA ASP A 95 7.30 -11.19 1.15
C ASP A 95 7.28 -11.02 2.68
N LEU A 96 7.01 -9.81 3.18
CA LEU A 96 6.96 -9.53 4.62
C LEU A 96 5.62 -9.88 5.27
N MET A 97 4.51 -9.74 4.54
CA MET A 97 3.17 -9.84 5.10
C MET A 97 2.48 -11.18 4.83
N PHE A 98 2.77 -11.84 3.71
CA PHE A 98 2.02 -13.02 3.23
C PHE A 98 2.90 -14.24 2.94
N SER A 99 4.18 -14.22 3.30
CA SER A 99 5.11 -15.35 3.10
C SER A 99 4.66 -16.63 3.82
N HIS A 100 4.07 -16.53 5.00
CA HIS A 100 3.62 -17.68 5.79
C HIS A 100 2.29 -18.31 5.30
N GLU A 101 1.44 -17.58 4.57
CA GLU A 101 0.17 -18.13 4.07
C GLU A 101 0.38 -19.04 2.84
N ASN A 102 1.42 -18.75 2.05
CA ASN A 102 1.77 -19.51 0.85
C ASN A 102 2.32 -20.92 1.17
N GLU A 103 3.02 -21.08 2.30
CA GLU A 103 3.55 -22.38 2.74
C GLU A 103 2.44 -23.33 3.23
N ALA A 104 1.47 -22.80 4.00
CA ALA A 104 0.34 -23.59 4.51
C ALA A 104 -0.58 -24.08 3.38
N SER A 105 -0.72 -23.28 2.31
CA SER A 105 -1.49 -23.62 1.12
C SER A 105 -0.84 -24.71 0.25
N GLN A 106 0.47 -24.89 0.34
CA GLN A 106 1.23 -25.87 -0.45
C GLN A 106 1.31 -27.25 0.24
N GLN A 107 1.16 -27.33 1.56
CA GLN A 107 1.17 -28.60 2.31
C GLN A 107 -0.17 -29.38 2.28
N GLN A 108 -1.20 -28.83 1.65
CA GLN A 108 -2.50 -29.48 1.44
C GLN A 108 -2.69 -30.00 0.01
N ARG A 109 -1.63 -30.08 -0.81
CA ARG A 109 -1.64 -30.73 -2.13
C ARG A 109 -0.76 -31.97 -2.16
#